data_AF-A0A392NGV0-F1
#
_entry.id   AF-A0A392NGV0-F1
#
_cell.length_a   1.000
_cell.length_b   1.000
_cell.length_c   1.000
_cell.angle_alpha   90.00
_cell.angle_beta   90.00
_cell.angle_gamma   90.00
#
_symmetry.space_group_name_H-M   'P 1'
#
loop_
_entity.id
_entity.type
_entity.pdbx_description
1 polymer ?
#
loop_
_entity_poly.entity_id
_entity_poly.type
_entity_poly.pdbx_seq_one_letter_code
_entity_poly.pdbx_strand_id
1 'polypeptide(L)'
;MAIRSTYVLPPQLIGEALHVYACRWLPGITKLNKSSSSSASQTEESKQKNRKILETIVSMIPADRGSVSVGFLFRLLSISIHLNASSVIKTELIRRASLQFEEATVSDLLYPSKSSSDQNYYDIELVLAVLETFLKLWKRMSPGAVDNSYFLRSIRNVGKLIDSYLQVVARDDNMQVSKFVSLAETVPSIARVDHNDLYHAIDIYLK
;
A
#
# COMPACT_ATOMS: atom_id res chain seq x y z
N MET A 1 -45.17 -15.28 -13.88
CA MET A 1 -44.01 -14.42 -14.22
C MET A 1 -42.96 -14.63 -13.14
N ALA A 2 -41.95 -15.46 -13.40
CA ALA A 2 -40.93 -15.78 -12.38
C ALA A 2 -39.84 -14.71 -12.40
N ILE A 3 -39.77 -13.89 -11.36
CA ILE A 3 -38.68 -12.93 -11.16
C ILE A 3 -37.46 -13.74 -10.72
N ARG A 4 -36.58 -14.07 -11.66
CA ARG A 4 -35.25 -14.60 -11.32
C ARG A 4 -34.46 -13.44 -10.72
N SER A 5 -34.37 -13.39 -9.40
CA SER A 5 -33.40 -12.54 -8.72
C SER A 5 -32.01 -13.11 -8.98
N THR A 6 -31.30 -12.57 -9.97
CA THR A 6 -29.85 -12.74 -10.07
C THR A 6 -29.24 -11.87 -8.98
N TYR A 7 -29.12 -12.41 -7.76
CA TYR A 7 -28.43 -11.73 -6.67
C TYR A 7 -26.92 -11.69 -6.98
N VAL A 8 -26.50 -10.68 -7.74
CA VAL A 8 -25.09 -10.35 -7.91
C VAL A 8 -24.65 -9.61 -6.65
N LEU A 9 -23.71 -10.18 -5.91
CA LEU A 9 -23.18 -9.56 -4.69
C LEU A 9 -22.39 -8.29 -5.06
N PRO A 10 -22.57 -7.16 -4.35
CA PRO A 10 -21.76 -5.96 -4.57
C PRO A 10 -20.27 -6.25 -4.40
N PRO A 11 -19.38 -5.70 -5.24
CA PRO A 11 -17.92 -5.89 -5.12
C PRO A 11 -17.37 -5.57 -3.73
N GLN A 12 -17.90 -4.53 -3.08
CA GLN A 12 -17.52 -4.11 -1.73
C GLN A 12 -17.88 -5.17 -0.69
N LEU A 13 -19.03 -5.83 -0.83
CA LEU A 13 -19.44 -6.89 0.08
C LEU A 13 -18.54 -8.12 -0.06
N ILE A 14 -18.13 -8.45 -1.29
CA ILE A 14 -17.14 -9.50 -1.54
C ILE A 14 -15.81 -9.11 -0.90
N GLY A 15 -15.35 -7.88 -1.08
CA GLY A 15 -14.10 -7.40 -0.50
C GLY A 15 -14.08 -7.41 1.03
N GLU A 16 -15.17 -6.99 1.69
CA GLU A 16 -15.31 -7.07 3.14
C GLU A 16 -15.30 -8.52 3.63
N ALA A 17 -15.99 -9.42 2.93
CA ALA A 17 -15.94 -10.84 3.25
C ALA A 17 -14.52 -11.41 3.12
N LEU A 18 -13.77 -11.00 2.08
CA LEU A 18 -12.36 -11.38 1.90
C LEU A 18 -11.47 -10.79 3.00
N HIS A 19 -11.70 -9.54 3.41
CA HIS A 19 -10.97 -8.91 4.50
C HIS A 19 -11.19 -9.67 5.82
N VAL A 20 -12.44 -9.96 6.19
CA VAL A 20 -12.77 -10.76 7.38
C VAL A 20 -12.16 -12.16 7.30
N TYR A 21 -12.24 -12.81 6.14
CA TYR A 21 -11.63 -14.11 5.91
C TYR A 21 -10.11 -14.05 6.12
N ALA A 22 -9.46 -13.04 5.56
CA ALA A 22 -8.03 -12.83 5.70
C ALA A 22 -7.64 -12.58 7.18
N CYS A 23 -8.40 -11.78 7.93
CA CYS A 23 -8.21 -11.58 9.37
C CYS A 23 -8.20 -12.87 10.17
N ARG A 24 -9.04 -13.84 9.76
CA ARG A 24 -9.13 -15.13 10.42
C ARG A 24 -7.99 -16.08 10.05
N TRP A 25 -7.53 -16.05 8.81
CA TRP A 25 -6.68 -17.12 8.25
C TRP A 25 -5.23 -16.72 7.92
N LEU A 26 -4.92 -15.43 7.78
CA LEU A 26 -3.55 -14.96 7.52
C LEU A 26 -2.92 -14.37 8.79
N PRO A 27 -1.78 -14.91 9.25
CA PRO A 27 -1.04 -14.32 10.35
C PRO A 27 -0.49 -12.95 9.94
N GLY A 28 -0.61 -11.97 10.83
CA GLY A 28 -0.12 -10.60 10.59
C GLY A 28 -1.20 -9.60 10.19
N ILE A 29 -2.41 -10.05 9.84
CA ILE A 29 -3.52 -9.12 9.57
C ILE A 29 -4.02 -8.42 10.85
N THR A 30 -4.05 -9.16 11.96
CA THR A 30 -4.48 -8.65 13.27
C THR A 30 -3.33 -8.25 14.20
N LYS A 31 -2.08 -8.63 13.87
CA LYS A 31 -0.94 -8.59 14.80
C LYS A 31 0.06 -7.44 14.58
N LEU A 32 -0.17 -6.51 13.66
CA LEU A 32 0.78 -5.42 13.39
C LEU A 32 0.97 -4.46 14.60
N ASN A 33 0.00 -4.39 15.51
CA ASN A 33 0.01 -3.48 16.67
C ASN A 33 0.42 -4.11 18.01
N LYS A 34 0.88 -5.38 18.04
CA LYS A 34 1.41 -5.97 19.29
C LYS A 34 2.90 -6.26 19.14
N SER A 35 3.68 -5.42 19.80
CA SER A 35 5.06 -5.66 20.17
C SER A 35 5.27 -7.11 20.62
N SER A 36 6.20 -7.79 19.94
CA SER A 36 7.11 -8.79 20.48
C SER A 36 6.57 -9.68 21.61
N SER A 37 5.99 -10.84 21.26
CA SER A 37 6.04 -12.07 22.07
C SER A 37 5.27 -13.23 21.41
N SER A 38 5.80 -13.77 20.31
CA SER A 38 5.63 -15.19 19.94
C SER A 38 6.27 -15.43 18.58
N SER A 39 7.61 -15.43 18.55
CA SER A 39 8.36 -16.09 17.49
C SER A 39 8.21 -17.61 17.65
N ALA A 40 7.00 -18.12 17.48
CA ALA A 40 6.84 -19.52 17.12
C ALA A 40 7.42 -19.63 15.71
N SER A 41 8.53 -20.35 15.56
CA SER A 41 9.16 -20.65 14.28
C SER A 41 8.10 -21.24 13.34
N GLN A 42 7.56 -20.41 12.44
CA GLN A 42 6.62 -20.88 11.42
C GLN A 42 7.36 -21.90 10.56
N THR A 43 6.85 -23.13 10.52
CA THR A 43 7.38 -24.17 9.63
C THR A 43 7.23 -23.72 8.18
N GLU A 44 8.14 -24.12 7.30
CA GLU A 44 8.02 -23.81 5.87
C GLU A 44 6.70 -24.31 5.27
N GLU A 45 6.16 -25.41 5.78
CA GLU A 45 4.83 -25.91 5.43
C GLU A 45 3.72 -24.91 5.78
N SER A 46 3.78 -24.29 6.96
CA SER A 46 2.81 -23.27 7.38
C SER A 46 2.88 -22.00 6.52
N LYS A 47 4.09 -21.56 6.14
CA LYS A 47 4.28 -20.43 5.22
C LYS A 47 3.71 -20.75 3.83
N GLN A 48 3.95 -21.96 3.32
CA GLN A 48 3.41 -22.40 2.04
C GLN A 48 1.88 -22.42 2.04
N LYS A 49 1.26 -22.89 3.13
CA LYS A 49 -0.21 -22.83 3.31
C LYS A 49 -0.72 -21.39 3.32
N ASN A 50 -0.07 -20.50 4.08
CA ASN A 50 -0.45 -19.08 4.14
C ASN A 50 -0.30 -18.40 2.77
N ARG A 51 0.74 -18.75 2.00
CA ARG A 51 0.95 -18.23 0.64
C ARG A 51 -0.20 -18.62 -0.29
N LYS A 52 -0.64 -19.87 -0.26
CA LYS A 52 -1.81 -20.33 -1.03
C LYS A 52 -3.09 -19.59 -0.63
N ILE A 53 -3.30 -19.35 0.66
CA ILE A 53 -4.46 -18.59 1.15
C ILE A 53 -4.42 -17.16 0.62
N LEU A 54 -3.27 -16.49 0.73
CA LEU A 54 -3.04 -15.15 0.19
C LEU A 54 -3.32 -15.09 -1.31
N GLU A 55 -2.75 -16.01 -2.09
CA GLU A 55 -2.94 -16.09 -3.55
C GLU A 55 -4.42 -16.25 -3.91
N THR A 56 -5.13 -17.13 -3.19
CA THR A 56 -6.57 -17.34 -3.38
C THR A 56 -7.34 -16.05 -3.08
N ILE A 57 -7.06 -15.38 -1.95
CA ILE A 57 -7.69 -14.10 -1.60
C ILE A 57 -7.49 -13.09 -2.72
N VAL A 58 -6.24 -12.88 -3.17
CA VAL A 58 -5.91 -11.91 -4.23
C VAL A 58 -6.65 -12.23 -5.53
N SER A 59 -6.75 -13.50 -5.92
CA SER A 59 -7.51 -13.91 -7.11
C SER A 59 -9.02 -13.68 -7.02
N MET A 60 -9.56 -13.61 -5.79
CA MET A 60 -11.00 -13.41 -5.55
C MET A 60 -11.38 -11.94 -5.37
N ILE A 61 -10.41 -11.03 -5.21
CA ILE A 61 -10.71 -9.59 -5.10
C ILE A 61 -11.36 -9.13 -6.43
N PRO A 62 -12.56 -8.51 -6.39
CA PRO A 62 -13.19 -7.96 -7.59
C PRO A 62 -12.30 -6.95 -8.31
N ALA A 63 -12.43 -6.86 -9.64
CA ALA A 63 -11.59 -5.95 -10.43
C ALA A 63 -11.92 -4.46 -10.19
N ASP A 64 -13.10 -4.17 -9.67
CA ASP A 64 -13.60 -2.84 -9.39
C ASP A 64 -12.72 -2.10 -8.37
N ARG A 65 -12.38 -0.84 -8.70
CA ARG A 65 -11.74 0.10 -7.77
C ARG A 65 -12.63 0.29 -6.55
N GLY A 66 -12.05 0.31 -5.35
CA GLY A 66 -12.79 0.43 -4.09
C GLY A 66 -13.55 -0.84 -3.69
N SER A 67 -13.35 -1.99 -4.36
CA SER A 67 -13.88 -3.27 -3.87
C SER A 67 -13.27 -3.68 -2.53
N VAL A 68 -12.04 -3.24 -2.25
CA VAL A 68 -11.36 -3.36 -0.97
C VAL A 68 -10.61 -2.07 -0.66
N SER A 69 -10.36 -1.78 0.62
CA SER A 69 -9.58 -0.61 1.01
C SER A 69 -8.11 -0.70 0.58
N VAL A 70 -7.50 0.46 0.33
CA VAL A 70 -6.07 0.55 0.02
C VAL A 70 -5.20 0.03 1.16
N GLY A 71 -5.54 0.32 2.42
CA GLY A 71 -4.86 -0.25 3.60
C GLY A 71 -4.88 -1.79 3.61
N PHE A 72 -6.00 -2.41 3.22
CA PHE A 72 -6.05 -3.87 3.10
C PHE A 72 -5.11 -4.39 2.00
N LEU A 73 -5.03 -3.72 0.85
CA LEU A 73 -4.10 -4.09 -0.22
C LEU A 73 -2.63 -3.95 0.21
N PHE A 74 -2.28 -2.87 0.89
CA PHE A 74 -0.94 -2.66 1.45
C PHE A 74 -0.59 -3.77 2.46
N ARG A 75 -1.55 -4.19 3.29
CA ARG A 75 -1.34 -5.27 4.24
C ARG A 75 -1.14 -6.61 3.56
N LEU A 76 -1.93 -6.92 2.53
CA LEU A 76 -1.73 -8.11 1.70
C LEU A 76 -0.36 -8.06 0.99
N LEU A 77 0.08 -6.89 0.52
CA LEU A 77 1.38 -6.70 -0.11
C LEU A 77 2.52 -6.97 0.87
N SER A 78 2.48 -6.41 2.08
CA SER A 78 3.47 -6.68 3.13
C SER A 78 3.52 -8.18 3.50
N ILE A 79 2.36 -8.84 3.59
CA ILE A 79 2.27 -10.29 3.84
C ILE A 79 2.85 -11.08 2.66
N SER A 80 2.59 -10.64 1.43
CA SER A 80 3.10 -11.29 0.21
C SER A 80 4.62 -11.27 0.13
N ILE A 81 5.26 -10.17 0.54
CA ILE A 81 6.71 -10.04 0.62
C ILE A 81 7.24 -11.00 1.70
N HIS A 82 6.63 -10.98 2.89
CA HIS A 82 7.04 -11.86 4.00
C HIS A 82 6.92 -13.36 3.68
N LEU A 83 5.85 -13.74 2.98
CA LEU A 83 5.63 -15.12 2.55
C LEU A 83 6.39 -15.49 1.27
N ASN A 84 7.18 -14.56 0.72
CA ASN A 84 7.87 -14.71 -0.57
C ASN A 84 6.94 -15.21 -1.69
N ALA A 85 5.77 -14.58 -1.83
CA ALA A 85 4.82 -14.86 -2.90
C ALA A 85 5.41 -14.54 -4.29
N SER A 86 4.77 -15.06 -5.33
CA SER A 86 5.23 -14.86 -6.71
C SER A 86 5.23 -13.37 -7.12
N SER A 87 6.06 -13.03 -8.10
CA SER A 87 6.10 -11.66 -8.65
C SER A 87 4.74 -11.21 -9.22
N VAL A 88 3.98 -12.15 -9.79
CA VAL A 88 2.64 -11.90 -10.33
C VAL A 88 1.70 -11.35 -9.26
N ILE A 89 1.67 -11.97 -8.08
CA ILE A 89 0.82 -11.55 -6.96
C ILE A 89 1.24 -10.19 -6.41
N LYS A 90 2.55 -9.99 -6.22
CA LYS A 90 3.11 -8.71 -5.76
C LYS A 90 2.76 -7.57 -6.73
N THR A 91 2.97 -7.79 -8.03
CA THR A 91 2.68 -6.81 -9.08
C THR A 91 1.19 -6.48 -9.14
N GLU A 92 0.32 -7.48 -9.01
CA GLU A 92 -1.13 -7.26 -9.01
C GLU A 92 -1.59 -6.45 -7.78
N LEU A 93 -1.06 -6.75 -6.59
CA LEU A 93 -1.33 -5.99 -5.38
C LEU A 93 -0.84 -4.54 -5.49
N ILE A 94 0.40 -4.33 -5.99
CA ILE A 94 0.95 -2.99 -6.25
C ILE A 94 0.04 -2.23 -7.22
N ARG A 95 -0.36 -2.86 -8.34
CA ARG A 95 -1.23 -2.24 -9.34
C ARG A 95 -2.59 -1.84 -8.75
N ARG A 96 -3.22 -2.71 -7.96
CA ARG A 96 -4.50 -2.41 -7.32
C ARG A 96 -4.38 -1.31 -6.27
N ALA A 97 -3.34 -1.34 -5.43
CA ALA A 97 -3.10 -0.29 -4.43
C ALA A 97 -2.88 1.05 -5.11
N SER A 98 -2.13 1.05 -6.21
CA SER A 98 -1.85 2.23 -7.03
C SER A 98 -3.11 2.85 -7.61
N LEU A 99 -4.12 2.08 -8.01
CA LEU A 99 -5.34 2.63 -8.61
C LEU A 99 -6.21 3.47 -7.66
N GLN A 100 -5.96 3.38 -6.36
CA GLN A 100 -6.71 4.07 -5.31
C GLN A 100 -5.78 4.63 -4.24
N PHE A 101 -4.55 4.97 -4.63
CA PHE A 101 -3.53 5.42 -3.69
C PHE A 101 -3.87 6.77 -3.04
N GLU A 102 -4.64 7.60 -3.74
CA GLU A 102 -5.16 8.88 -3.25
C GLU A 102 -6.15 8.77 -2.08
N GLU A 103 -6.62 7.56 -1.77
CA GLU A 103 -7.49 7.26 -0.63
C GLU A 103 -6.72 6.75 0.59
N ALA A 104 -5.40 6.56 0.49
CA ALA A 104 -4.59 6.04 1.57
C ALA A 104 -4.32 7.10 2.65
N THR A 105 -4.19 6.62 3.88
CA THR A 105 -3.73 7.40 5.02
C THR A 105 -2.27 7.08 5.33
N VAL A 106 -1.58 7.94 6.08
CA VAL A 106 -0.19 7.67 6.48
C VAL A 106 -0.09 6.35 7.24
N SER A 107 -1.06 6.01 8.10
CA SER A 107 -1.11 4.74 8.81
C SER A 107 -1.18 3.52 7.90
N ASP A 108 -1.77 3.66 6.71
CA ASP A 108 -1.81 2.58 5.71
C ASP A 108 -0.45 2.30 5.08
N LEU A 109 0.59 3.10 5.36
CA LEU A 109 1.93 2.98 4.79
C LEU A 109 2.97 2.47 5.81
N LEU A 110 2.61 2.41 7.09
CA LEU A 110 3.53 2.12 8.20
C LEU A 110 3.72 0.60 8.40
N TYR A 111 4.43 -0.05 7.49
CA TYR A 111 4.82 -1.46 7.64
C TYR A 111 6.27 -1.58 8.09
N PRO A 112 6.57 -2.41 9.11
CA PRO A 112 7.94 -2.68 9.49
C PRO A 112 8.71 -3.35 8.37
N SER A 113 9.95 -2.90 8.15
CA SER A 113 10.90 -3.63 7.32
C SER A 113 11.18 -4.99 7.93
N LYS A 114 11.34 -6.01 7.07
CA LYS A 114 11.63 -7.39 7.49
C LYS A 114 12.95 -7.91 6.93
N SER A 115 13.67 -7.09 6.17
CA SER A 115 15.00 -7.40 5.69
C SER A 115 16.00 -7.25 6.84
N SER A 116 16.69 -8.34 7.17
CA SER A 116 17.78 -8.33 8.15
C SER A 116 18.95 -7.43 7.75
N SER A 117 19.03 -7.04 6.47
CA SER A 117 20.04 -6.16 5.90
C SER A 117 19.66 -4.67 5.92
N ASP A 118 18.39 -4.35 6.19
CA ASP A 118 17.88 -2.99 6.07
C ASP A 118 17.60 -2.46 7.47
N GLN A 119 18.42 -1.50 7.90
CA GLN A 119 18.33 -0.95 9.26
C GLN A 119 17.08 -0.09 9.47
N ASN A 120 16.42 0.31 8.37
CA ASN A 120 15.18 1.09 8.41
C ASN A 120 14.09 0.33 9.17
N TYR A 121 13.41 1.02 10.07
CA TYR A 121 12.25 0.48 10.76
C TYR A 121 11.10 0.23 9.80
N TYR A 122 10.89 1.09 8.80
CA TYR A 122 9.79 0.98 7.83
C TYR A 122 10.22 0.46 6.44
N ASP A 123 9.33 -0.28 5.79
CA ASP A 123 9.49 -0.77 4.41
C ASP A 123 9.20 0.35 3.40
N ILE A 124 10.23 1.17 3.14
CA ILE A 124 10.16 2.31 2.23
C ILE A 124 9.97 1.86 0.77
N GLU A 125 10.59 0.73 0.39
CA GLU A 125 10.56 0.21 -0.98
C GLU A 125 9.16 -0.21 -1.39
N LEU A 126 8.37 -0.75 -0.45
CA LEU A 126 6.96 -1.06 -0.67
C LEU A 126 6.16 0.19 -1.07
N VAL A 127 6.32 1.30 -0.33
CA VAL A 127 5.62 2.56 -0.61
C VAL A 127 6.09 3.16 -1.93
N LEU A 128 7.40 3.15 -2.20
CA LEU A 128 7.99 3.66 -3.44
C LEU A 128 7.45 2.90 -4.67
N ALA A 129 7.36 1.56 -4.60
CA ALA A 129 6.83 0.75 -5.69
C ALA A 129 5.36 1.06 -6.04
N VAL A 130 4.53 1.33 -5.03
CA VAL A 130 3.13 1.77 -5.23
C VAL A 130 3.08 3.19 -5.79
N LEU A 131 3.88 4.12 -5.25
CA LEU A 131 3.94 5.50 -5.73
C LEU A 131 4.36 5.57 -7.21
N GLU A 132 5.44 4.89 -7.60
CA GLU A 132 5.89 4.87 -8.99
C GLU A 132 4.83 4.31 -9.94
N THR A 133 4.14 3.25 -9.52
CA THR A 133 3.10 2.61 -10.33
C THR A 133 1.88 3.52 -10.45
N PHE A 134 1.47 4.19 -9.36
CA PHE A 134 0.44 5.23 -9.39
C PHE A 134 0.79 6.33 -10.39
N LEU A 135 2.01 6.88 -10.35
CA LEU A 135 2.44 7.94 -11.26
C LEU A 135 2.46 7.48 -12.73
N LYS A 136 2.87 6.24 -13.00
CA LYS A 136 2.82 5.65 -14.35
C LYS A 136 1.37 5.56 -14.86
N LEU A 137 0.44 5.13 -14.01
CA LEU A 137 -1.00 5.06 -14.35
C LEU A 137 -1.60 6.44 -14.54
N TRP A 138 -1.33 7.36 -13.62
CA TRP A 138 -1.81 8.74 -13.65
C TRP A 138 -1.38 9.47 -14.93
N LYS A 139 -0.10 9.33 -15.33
CA LYS A 139 0.44 9.91 -16.57
C LYS A 139 -0.26 9.36 -17.83
N ARG A 140 -0.56 8.06 -17.87
CA ARG A 140 -1.28 7.43 -19.00
C ARG A 140 -2.72 7.90 -19.11
N MET A 141 -3.36 8.15 -17.96
CA MET A 141 -4.77 8.51 -17.88
C MET A 141 -5.04 10.01 -18.04
N SER A 142 -3.99 10.84 -18.20
CA SER A 142 -4.08 12.30 -18.30
C SER A 142 -3.86 12.80 -19.75
N PRO A 143 -4.80 12.60 -20.70
CA PRO A 143 -4.71 13.25 -22.00
C PRO A 143 -5.20 14.70 -21.87
N GLY A 144 -4.33 15.67 -22.19
CA GLY A 144 -4.72 17.06 -22.47
C GLY A 144 -5.38 17.80 -21.31
N ALA A 145 -4.55 18.46 -20.50
CA ALA A 145 -4.97 19.30 -19.38
C ALA A 145 -5.87 20.47 -19.84
N VAL A 146 -7.18 20.37 -19.57
CA VAL A 146 -8.00 21.57 -19.40
C VAL A 146 -8.99 21.42 -18.23
N ASP A 147 -9.66 20.26 -18.06
CA ASP A 147 -10.67 20.10 -16.99
C ASP A 147 -10.68 18.72 -16.34
N ASN A 148 -9.54 18.28 -15.82
CA ASN A 148 -9.45 17.02 -15.07
C ASN A 148 -9.19 17.26 -13.58
N SER A 149 -10.11 18.01 -12.96
CA SER A 149 -10.09 18.37 -11.54
C SER A 149 -9.93 17.15 -10.63
N TYR A 150 -10.52 16.00 -11.01
CA TYR A 150 -10.32 14.73 -10.33
C TYR A 150 -8.86 14.26 -10.34
N PHE A 151 -8.22 14.22 -11.51
CA PHE A 151 -6.84 13.75 -11.63
C PHE A 151 -5.86 14.68 -10.92
N LEU A 152 -6.07 15.99 -11.02
CA LEU A 152 -5.29 16.98 -10.28
C LEU A 152 -5.49 16.84 -8.77
N ARG A 153 -6.72 16.59 -8.31
CA ARG A 153 -6.98 16.31 -6.89
C ARG A 153 -6.30 15.02 -6.43
N SER A 154 -6.39 13.95 -7.22
CA SER A 154 -5.79 12.64 -6.93
C SER A 154 -4.27 12.75 -6.77
N ILE A 155 -3.55 13.37 -7.72
CA ILE A 155 -2.09 13.54 -7.62
C ILE A 155 -1.69 14.45 -6.44
N ARG A 156 -2.48 15.49 -6.14
CA ARG A 156 -2.22 16.37 -4.99
C ARG A 156 -2.44 15.67 -3.66
N ASN A 157 -3.47 14.83 -3.55
CA ASN A 157 -3.70 13.99 -2.37
C ASN A 157 -2.52 13.05 -2.14
N VAL A 158 -2.02 12.40 -3.20
CA VAL A 158 -0.84 11.54 -3.11
C VAL A 158 0.42 12.33 -2.75
N GLY A 159 0.63 13.54 -3.29
CA GLY A 159 1.74 14.41 -2.90
C GLY A 159 1.75 14.69 -1.39
N LYS A 160 0.59 15.14 -0.86
CA LYS A 160 0.43 15.38 0.58
C LYS A 160 0.63 14.13 1.44
N LEU A 161 0.13 12.99 0.96
CA LEU A 161 0.29 11.70 1.64
C LEU A 161 1.78 11.33 1.76
N ILE A 162 2.55 11.46 0.67
CA ILE A 162 3.98 11.14 0.67
C ILE A 162 4.77 12.13 1.53
N ASP A 163 4.48 13.43 1.44
CA ASP A 163 5.17 14.42 2.28
C ASP A 163 4.85 14.20 3.77
N SER A 164 3.61 13.83 4.11
CA SER A 164 3.23 13.46 5.49
C SER A 164 3.90 12.15 5.94
N TYR A 165 4.06 11.18 5.05
CA TYR A 165 4.79 9.94 5.32
C TYR A 165 6.28 10.19 5.56
N LEU A 166 6.90 11.08 4.76
CA LEU A 166 8.29 11.51 4.93
C LEU A 166 8.52 12.09 6.33
N GLN A 167 7.59 12.88 6.87
CA GLN A 167 7.69 13.41 8.24
C GLN A 167 7.70 12.32 9.33
N VAL A 168 7.05 11.17 9.08
CA VAL A 168 7.04 10.04 10.02
C VAL A 168 8.34 9.26 9.92
N VAL A 169 8.75 8.88 8.71
CA VAL A 169 9.96 8.07 8.51
C VAL A 169 11.25 8.87 8.74
N ALA A 170 11.20 10.20 8.65
CA ALA A 170 12.33 11.07 9.01
C ALA A 170 12.73 10.99 10.49
N ARG A 171 11.84 10.50 11.36
CA ARG A 171 12.11 10.32 12.80
C ARG A 171 12.82 9.01 13.13
N ASP A 172 13.03 8.16 12.13
CA ASP A 172 13.80 6.93 12.29
C ASP A 172 15.26 7.25 12.03
N ASP A 173 16.10 7.12 13.06
CA ASP A 173 17.55 7.37 13.00
C ASP A 173 18.25 6.50 11.94
N ASN A 174 17.65 5.37 11.56
CA ASN A 174 18.20 4.46 10.55
C ASN A 174 17.79 4.85 9.12
N MET A 175 16.93 5.86 8.94
CA MET A 175 16.43 6.25 7.62
C MET A 175 17.57 6.76 6.74
N GLN A 176 17.91 5.99 5.70
CA GLN A 176 18.97 6.36 4.76
C GLN A 176 18.58 7.57 3.89
N VAL A 177 19.54 8.49 3.70
CA VAL A 177 19.38 9.71 2.89
C VAL A 177 18.91 9.38 1.47
N SER A 178 19.49 8.34 0.86
CA SER A 178 19.16 7.91 -0.50
C SER A 178 17.69 7.56 -0.66
N LYS A 179 17.10 6.86 0.32
CA LYS A 179 15.68 6.47 0.32
C LYS A 179 14.77 7.66 0.59
N PHE A 180 15.17 8.55 1.51
CA PHE A 180 14.43 9.77 1.79
C PHE A 180 14.34 10.66 0.55
N VAL A 181 15.48 10.90 -0.11
CA VAL A 181 15.57 11.67 -1.36
C VAL A 181 14.78 10.99 -2.47
N SER A 182 14.91 9.67 -2.64
CA SER A 182 14.18 8.93 -3.68
C SER A 182 12.66 9.11 -3.58
N LEU A 183 12.08 9.03 -2.38
CA LEU A 183 10.65 9.31 -2.17
C LEU A 183 10.30 10.77 -2.51
N ALA A 184 11.09 11.72 -2.00
CA ALA A 184 10.84 13.14 -2.17
C ALA A 184 10.88 13.57 -3.65
N GLU A 185 11.84 13.05 -4.41
CA GLU A 185 12.05 13.35 -5.84
C GLU A 185 11.07 12.63 -6.76
N THR A 186 10.56 11.46 -6.35
CA THR A 186 9.58 10.70 -7.14
C THR A 186 8.26 11.48 -7.29
N VAL A 187 7.88 12.28 -6.29
CA VAL A 187 6.67 13.10 -6.33
C VAL A 187 6.85 14.29 -7.30
N PRO A 188 6.02 14.41 -8.35
CA PRO A 188 6.16 15.49 -9.34
C PRO A 188 5.70 16.83 -8.77
N SER A 189 6.24 17.93 -9.30
CA SER A 189 5.91 19.29 -8.86
C SER A 189 4.41 19.62 -8.90
N ILE A 190 3.65 19.09 -9.87
CA ILE A 190 2.19 19.30 -9.97
C ILE A 190 1.40 18.75 -8.76
N ALA A 191 1.98 17.79 -8.03
CA ALA A 191 1.40 17.24 -6.81
C ALA A 191 1.52 18.20 -5.61
N ARG A 192 2.49 19.12 -5.65
CA ARG A 192 2.82 20.04 -4.56
C ARG A 192 2.33 21.44 -4.91
N VAL A 193 1.27 21.87 -4.24
CA VAL A 193 0.77 23.26 -4.36
C VAL A 193 1.70 24.23 -3.63
N ASP A 194 2.24 23.78 -2.50
CA ASP A 194 3.30 24.40 -1.74
C ASP A 194 4.28 23.30 -1.28
N HIS A 195 5.39 23.71 -0.64
CA HIS A 195 6.45 22.81 -0.21
C HIS A 195 6.58 22.77 1.33
N ASN A 196 5.58 23.25 2.07
CA ASN A 196 5.69 23.39 3.53
C ASN A 196 5.85 22.02 4.20
N ASP A 197 5.06 21.03 3.79
CA ASP A 197 5.10 19.68 4.35
C ASP A 197 6.44 18.97 4.05
N LEU A 198 6.99 19.20 2.86
CA LEU A 198 8.31 18.66 2.47
C LEU A 198 9.44 19.32 3.25
N TYR A 199 9.43 20.66 3.38
CA TYR A 199 10.43 21.36 4.18
C TYR A 199 10.37 20.96 5.64
N HIS A 200 9.17 20.71 6.18
CA HIS A 200 9.04 20.17 7.53
C HIS A 200 9.64 18.77 7.65
N ALA A 201 9.42 17.89 6.67
CA ALA A 201 10.05 16.56 6.66
C ALA A 201 11.58 16.63 6.63
N ILE A 202 12.14 17.55 5.83
CA ILE A 202 13.59 17.77 5.75
C ILE A 202 14.14 18.30 7.07
N ASP A 203 13.46 19.27 7.70
CA ASP A 203 13.85 19.80 9.01
C ASP A 203 13.82 18.72 10.11
N ILE A 204 12.86 17.80 10.07
CA ILE A 204 12.85 16.63 10.97
C ILE A 204 14.05 15.73 10.68
N TYR A 205 14.34 15.44 9.42
CA TYR A 205 15.38 14.50 9.00
C TYR A 205 16.80 14.98 9.33
N LEU A 206 17.03 16.30 9.31
CA LEU A 206 18.34 16.91 9.55
C LEU A 206 18.62 17.20 11.04
N LYS A 207 17.64 16.99 11.92
CA LYS A 207 17.79 17.15 13.38
C LYS A 207 18.32 15.87 14.01
#